data_AF-A0A8S3XC07-F1
#
_entry.id   AF-A0A8S3XC07-F1
#
_cell.length_a   1.000
_cell.length_b   1.000
_cell.length_c   1.000
_cell.angle_alpha   90.00
_cell.angle_beta   90.00
_cell.angle_gamma   90.00
#
_symmetry.space_group_name_H-M   'P 1'
#
loop_
_entity.id
_entity.type
_entity.pdbx_description
1 polymer ?
#
loop_
_entity_poly.entity_id
_entity_poly.type
_entity_poly.pdbx_seq_one_letter_code
_entity_poly.pdbx_strand_id
1 'polypeptide(L)'
;MSGNNRTGVVCIVRRVFAETSISLSQTYITQKLTKSIDDPKQKNRCLREADPTIYPEVKANQNGLLQSDQKRLFKSLERPEVCGAGPEPDQADTIAFWRGLWSEPINYSEGSWIEVVTTQGASVTPMNPITITPEDVAEAVRRAPNWKRPGLDRLNHYWLKGFVECHAVHNRQF
;
A
#
# COMPACT_ATOMS: atom_id res chain seq x y z
N MET A 1 -28.44 12.64 5.42
CA MET A 1 -28.83 11.39 4.73
C MET A 1 -30.35 11.32 4.74
N SER A 2 -31.00 11.75 3.65
CA SER A 2 -32.46 11.77 3.57
C SER A 2 -32.97 10.35 3.32
N GLY A 3 -33.29 9.64 4.40
CA GLY A 3 -33.93 8.33 4.34
C GLY A 3 -35.31 8.43 3.71
N ASN A 4 -35.71 7.39 2.98
CA ASN A 4 -37.01 7.32 2.34
C ASN A 4 -38.12 7.30 3.42
N ASN A 5 -38.82 8.41 3.61
CA ASN A 5 -39.83 8.62 4.66
C ASN A 5 -41.20 8.02 4.31
N ARG A 6 -41.26 6.98 3.48
CA ARG A 6 -42.52 6.27 3.22
C ARG A 6 -42.87 5.43 4.45
N THR A 7 -43.59 6.05 5.37
CA THR A 7 -44.09 5.48 6.64
C THR A 7 -44.68 4.09 6.46
N GLY A 8 -45.41 3.83 5.36
CA GLY A 8 -45.97 2.51 5.05
C GLY A 8 -44.91 1.40 4.91
N VAL A 9 -43.80 1.66 4.22
CA VAL A 9 -42.74 0.66 4.00
C VAL A 9 -42.00 0.38 5.32
N VAL A 10 -41.72 1.42 6.10
CA VAL A 10 -41.06 1.27 7.41
C VAL A 10 -41.95 0.49 8.39
N CYS A 11 -43.28 0.73 8.38
CA CYS A 11 -44.22 -0.02 9.20
C CYS A 11 -44.32 -1.49 8.80
N ILE A 12 -44.36 -1.79 7.50
CA ILE A 12 -44.38 -3.18 7.00
C ILE A 12 -43.09 -3.91 7.39
N VAL A 13 -41.93 -3.29 7.18
CA VAL A 13 -40.64 -3.85 7.56
C VAL A 13 -40.58 -4.09 9.08
N ARG A 14 -40.97 -3.11 9.90
CA ARG A 14 -40.99 -3.29 11.36
C ARG A 14 -41.92 -4.41 11.82
N ARG A 15 -43.07 -4.57 11.17
CA ARG A 15 -44.02 -5.64 11.46
C ARG A 15 -43.47 -7.02 11.08
N VAL A 16 -42.86 -7.17 9.90
CA VAL A 16 -42.21 -8.41 9.48
C VAL A 16 -41.05 -8.79 10.40
N PHE A 17 -40.26 -7.81 10.86
CA PHE A 17 -39.17 -8.03 11.82
C PHE A 17 -39.70 -8.45 13.21
N ALA A 18 -40.84 -7.92 13.64
CA ALA A 18 -41.49 -8.33 14.87
C ALA A 18 -42.07 -9.76 14.79
N GLU A 19 -42.66 -10.13 13.64
CA GLU A 19 -43.22 -11.46 13.39
C GLU A 19 -42.14 -12.55 13.28
N THR A 20 -40.92 -12.20 12.85
CA THR A 20 -39.82 -13.15 12.62
C THR A 20 -38.85 -13.32 13.80
N SER A 21 -39.06 -12.63 14.93
CA SER A 21 -38.11 -12.58 16.07
C SER A 21 -36.69 -12.10 15.68
N ILE A 22 -36.55 -11.45 14.53
CA ILE A 22 -35.30 -10.92 14.01
C ILE A 22 -35.17 -9.49 14.53
N SER A 23 -34.32 -9.30 15.55
CA SER A 23 -34.02 -7.96 16.07
C SER A 23 -32.72 -7.43 15.47
N LEU A 24 -32.72 -6.17 15.05
CA LEU A 24 -31.51 -5.43 14.67
C LEU A 24 -30.57 -5.18 15.87
N SER A 25 -30.98 -5.48 17.11
CA SER A 25 -30.10 -5.49 18.27
C SER A 25 -29.20 -6.74 18.35
N GLN A 26 -29.49 -7.78 17.55
CA GLN A 26 -28.67 -8.98 17.51
C GLN A 26 -27.35 -8.68 16.80
N THR A 27 -26.25 -8.88 17.52
CA THR A 27 -24.87 -8.61 17.07
C THR A 27 -24.51 -9.40 15.81
N TYR A 28 -25.00 -10.63 15.67
CA TYR A 28 -24.78 -11.44 14.48
C TYR A 28 -25.42 -10.84 13.22
N ILE A 29 -26.65 -10.34 13.33
CA ILE A 29 -27.40 -9.78 12.18
C ILE A 29 -26.78 -8.47 11.74
N THR A 30 -26.43 -7.60 12.70
CA THR A 30 -25.73 -6.35 12.41
C THR A 30 -24.38 -6.58 11.78
N GLN A 31 -23.57 -7.50 12.29
CA GLN A 31 -22.29 -7.88 11.67
C GLN A 31 -22.46 -8.41 10.24
N LYS A 32 -23.48 -9.24 9.99
CA LYS A 32 -23.76 -9.78 8.64
C LYS A 32 -24.18 -8.69 7.67
N LEU A 33 -25.02 -7.75 8.11
CA LEU A 33 -25.43 -6.58 7.33
C LEU A 33 -24.25 -5.65 7.05
N THR A 34 -23.41 -5.40 8.05
CA THR A 34 -22.18 -4.60 7.89
C THR A 34 -21.25 -5.23 6.87
N LYS A 35 -20.95 -6.53 6.98
CA LYS A 35 -20.16 -7.26 5.97
C LYS A 35 -20.77 -7.17 4.58
N SER A 36 -22.07 -7.44 4.44
CA SER A 36 -22.76 -7.38 3.15
C SER A 36 -22.76 -5.98 2.50
N ILE A 37 -22.63 -4.91 3.30
CA ILE A 37 -22.54 -3.53 2.81
C ILE A 37 -21.09 -3.13 2.55
N ASP A 38 -20.17 -3.56 3.39
CA ASP A 38 -18.77 -3.17 3.34
C ASP A 38 -17.97 -3.95 2.28
N ASP A 39 -18.32 -5.22 2.00
CA ASP A 39 -17.75 -6.03 0.91
C ASP A 39 -17.95 -5.38 -0.48
N PRO A 40 -19.17 -4.95 -0.88
CA PRO A 40 -19.34 -4.24 -2.14
C PRO A 40 -18.75 -2.83 -2.13
N LYS A 41 -18.71 -2.13 -0.99
CA LYS A 41 -17.97 -0.86 -0.87
C LYS A 41 -16.48 -1.07 -1.10
N GLN A 42 -15.92 -2.17 -0.59
CA GLN A 42 -14.53 -2.57 -0.83
C GLN A 42 -14.31 -2.87 -2.31
N LYS A 43 -15.15 -3.70 -2.94
CA LYS A 43 -15.01 -3.99 -4.37
C LYS A 43 -15.05 -2.72 -5.23
N ASN A 44 -16.00 -1.83 -4.98
CA ASN A 44 -16.10 -0.56 -5.69
C ASN A 44 -14.95 0.39 -5.38
N ARG A 45 -14.46 0.44 -4.13
CA ARG A 45 -13.31 1.27 -3.75
C ARG A 45 -12.00 0.74 -4.33
N CYS A 46 -11.73 -0.56 -4.27
CA CYS A 46 -10.56 -1.16 -4.92
C CYS A 46 -10.56 -0.89 -6.43
N LEU A 47 -11.73 -0.94 -7.07
CA LEU A 47 -11.86 -0.59 -8.49
C LEU A 47 -11.66 0.90 -8.78
N ARG A 48 -11.98 1.79 -7.83
CA ARG A 48 -11.82 3.26 -7.97
C ARG A 48 -10.44 3.78 -7.52
N GLU A 49 -9.83 3.13 -6.54
CA GLU A 49 -8.50 3.45 -5.98
C GLU A 49 -7.37 2.70 -6.70
N ALA A 50 -7.69 1.68 -7.49
CA ALA A 50 -6.92 1.35 -8.70
C ALA A 50 -7.02 2.54 -9.67
N ASP A 51 -6.50 3.67 -9.22
CA ASP A 51 -6.66 4.97 -9.82
C ASP A 51 -5.54 5.15 -10.86
N PRO A 52 -5.89 5.31 -12.14
CA PRO A 52 -4.96 5.56 -13.23
C PRO A 52 -4.12 6.84 -13.05
N THR A 53 -4.51 7.75 -12.16
CA THR A 53 -4.04 9.16 -12.13
C THR A 53 -2.56 9.39 -11.94
N ILE A 54 -1.74 8.42 -11.53
CA ILE A 54 -0.31 8.68 -11.39
C ILE A 54 0.36 8.77 -12.77
N TYR A 55 -0.09 8.02 -13.81
CA TYR A 55 0.20 8.22 -15.25
C TYR A 55 -0.77 7.33 -16.08
N PRO A 56 -1.98 7.80 -16.46
CA PRO A 56 -3.13 6.90 -16.73
C PRO A 56 -3.01 6.00 -17.94
N GLU A 57 -2.79 6.60 -19.11
CA GLU A 57 -3.10 5.92 -20.36
C GLU A 57 -1.94 5.02 -20.78
N VAL A 58 -0.72 5.56 -20.70
CA VAL A 58 0.50 4.84 -21.07
C VAL A 58 0.72 3.66 -20.12
N LYS A 59 0.57 3.85 -18.80
CA LYS A 59 0.82 2.79 -17.81
C LYS A 59 -0.29 1.75 -17.76
N ALA A 60 -1.57 2.11 -17.94
CA ALA A 60 -2.64 1.11 -18.01
C ALA A 60 -2.50 0.21 -19.24
N ASN A 61 -2.15 0.80 -20.40
CA ASN A 61 -1.95 0.06 -21.63
C ASN A 61 -0.67 -0.79 -21.56
N GLN A 62 0.43 -0.25 -21.02
CA GLN A 62 1.68 -1.00 -20.78
C GLN A 62 1.51 -2.11 -19.74
N ASN A 63 0.78 -1.89 -18.65
CA ASN A 63 0.49 -2.91 -17.64
C ASN A 63 -0.42 -4.01 -18.21
N GLY A 64 -1.42 -3.65 -19.03
CA GLY A 64 -2.24 -4.62 -19.75
C GLY A 64 -1.42 -5.45 -20.73
N LEU A 65 -0.50 -4.81 -21.47
CA LEU A 65 0.47 -5.49 -22.33
C LEU A 65 1.46 -6.35 -21.52
N LEU A 66 1.91 -5.91 -20.34
CA LEU A 66 2.80 -6.69 -19.48
C LEU A 66 2.17 -8.02 -19.06
N GLN A 67 0.87 -8.01 -18.75
CA GLN A 67 0.13 -9.19 -18.31
C GLN A 67 -0.33 -10.10 -19.46
N SER A 68 -0.62 -9.54 -20.64
CA SER A 68 -1.11 -10.29 -21.80
C SER A 68 -0.03 -10.74 -22.77
N ASP A 69 0.91 -9.84 -23.11
CA ASP A 69 1.99 -10.07 -24.07
C ASP A 69 3.24 -9.24 -23.72
N GLN A 70 4.00 -9.78 -22.77
CA GLN A 70 5.22 -9.18 -22.25
C GLN A 70 6.27 -8.92 -23.36
N LYS A 71 6.34 -9.76 -24.39
CA LYS A 71 7.31 -9.59 -25.50
C LYS A 71 7.02 -8.32 -26.29
N ARG A 72 5.74 -8.06 -26.56
CA ARG A 72 5.30 -6.87 -27.29
C ARG A 72 5.58 -5.59 -26.52
N LEU A 73 5.44 -5.63 -25.19
CA LEU A 73 5.84 -4.51 -24.34
C LEU A 73 7.33 -4.22 -24.46
N PHE A 74 8.20 -5.22 -24.28
CA PHE A 74 9.65 -4.99 -24.33
C PHE A 74 10.10 -4.46 -25.70
N LYS A 75 9.57 -4.98 -26.80
CA LYS A 75 9.82 -4.44 -28.15
C LYS A 75 9.39 -2.99 -28.32
N SER A 76 8.35 -2.53 -27.60
CA SER A 76 7.93 -1.13 -27.63
C SER A 76 8.79 -0.20 -26.78
N LEU A 77 9.50 -0.78 -25.79
CA LEU A 77 10.45 -0.07 -24.93
C LEU A 77 11.84 -0.01 -25.56
N GLU A 78 12.16 -0.98 -26.42
CA GLU A 78 13.32 -0.93 -27.30
C GLU A 78 13.20 0.31 -28.20
N ARG A 79 14.04 1.31 -27.94
CA ARG A 79 14.20 2.50 -28.78
C ARG A 79 15.52 2.39 -29.51
N PRO A 80 15.58 1.67 -30.64
CA PRO A 80 16.83 1.52 -31.41
C PRO A 80 17.37 2.88 -31.91
N GLU A 81 16.54 3.92 -31.93
CA GLU A 81 16.92 5.30 -32.24
C GLU A 81 17.72 6.00 -31.12
N VAL A 82 17.56 5.56 -29.85
CA VAL A 82 18.21 6.13 -28.65
C VAL A 82 19.36 5.26 -28.17
N CYS A 83 19.28 3.95 -28.38
CA CYS A 83 20.40 3.03 -28.20
C CYS A 83 21.42 3.28 -29.32
N GLY A 84 22.34 4.21 -29.08
CA GLY A 84 23.34 4.62 -30.05
C GLY A 84 24.08 3.43 -30.66
N ALA A 85 24.31 3.50 -31.97
CA ALA A 85 25.13 2.60 -32.76
C ALA A 85 26.64 2.68 -32.41
N GLY A 86 26.96 2.75 -31.12
CA GLY A 86 28.31 2.58 -30.62
C GLY A 86 28.71 1.11 -30.67
N PRO A 87 30.01 0.79 -30.79
CA PRO A 87 30.47 -0.58 -30.61
C PRO A 87 30.03 -1.08 -29.23
N GLU A 88 29.48 -2.30 -29.20
CA GLU A 88 29.20 -3.00 -27.95
C GLU A 88 30.50 -3.06 -27.12
N PRO A 89 30.49 -2.63 -25.84
CA PRO A 89 31.69 -2.70 -25.02
C PRO A 89 32.12 -4.16 -24.86
N ASP A 90 33.42 -4.40 -24.90
CA ASP A 90 33.94 -5.75 -24.75
C ASP A 90 33.52 -6.35 -23.40
N GLN A 91 33.27 -7.65 -23.39
CA GLN A 91 32.81 -8.35 -22.20
C GLN A 91 33.88 -8.28 -21.10
N ALA A 92 35.16 -8.36 -21.47
CA ALA A 92 36.25 -8.28 -20.50
C ALA A 92 36.34 -6.87 -19.89
N ASP A 93 36.18 -5.82 -20.70
CA ASP A 93 36.18 -4.43 -20.24
C ASP A 93 35.02 -4.14 -19.28
N THR A 94 33.83 -4.66 -19.59
CA THR A 94 32.64 -4.52 -18.73
C THR A 94 32.85 -5.22 -17.39
N ILE A 95 33.39 -6.45 -17.41
CA ILE A 95 33.69 -7.21 -16.19
C ILE A 95 34.77 -6.49 -15.37
N ALA A 96 35.83 -6.00 -16.01
CA ALA A 96 36.91 -5.28 -15.34
C ALA A 96 36.41 -3.99 -14.68
N PHE A 97 35.56 -3.23 -15.37
CA PHE A 97 34.94 -2.01 -14.84
C PHE A 97 34.12 -2.27 -13.58
N TRP A 98 33.16 -3.20 -13.63
CA TRP A 98 32.31 -3.52 -12.48
C TRP A 98 33.08 -4.20 -11.35
N ARG A 99 34.07 -5.03 -11.68
CA ARG A 99 34.97 -5.65 -10.70
C ARG A 99 35.78 -4.58 -9.96
N GLY A 100 36.33 -3.58 -10.65
CA GLY A 100 37.04 -2.48 -10.02
C GLY A 100 36.16 -1.67 -9.06
N LEU A 101 34.88 -1.46 -9.41
CA LEU A 101 33.92 -0.75 -8.55
C LEU A 101 33.51 -1.54 -7.30
N TRP A 102 33.36 -2.86 -7.40
CA TRP A 102 32.73 -3.67 -6.34
C TRP A 102 33.67 -4.60 -5.59
N SER A 103 34.79 -5.00 -6.19
CA SER A 103 35.74 -5.96 -5.60
C SER A 103 36.92 -5.30 -4.94
N GLU A 104 37.23 -4.05 -5.27
CA GLU A 104 38.29 -3.32 -4.60
C GLU A 104 37.72 -2.62 -3.36
N PRO A 105 38.26 -2.89 -2.16
CA PRO A 105 37.92 -2.14 -0.97
C PRO A 105 38.50 -0.72 -1.12
N ILE A 106 37.67 0.20 -1.55
CA ILE A 106 38.01 1.63 -1.62
C ILE A 106 37.89 2.18 -0.20
N ASN A 107 38.97 2.75 0.33
CA ASN A 107 38.91 3.60 1.52
C ASN A 107 38.20 4.91 1.13
N TYR A 108 36.88 4.92 1.26
CA TYR A 108 36.08 6.12 1.04
C TYR A 108 36.35 7.10 2.18
N SER A 109 37.00 8.22 1.87
CA SER A 109 36.99 9.38 2.77
C SER A 109 35.64 10.07 2.57
N GLU A 110 34.82 10.10 3.63
CA GLU A 110 33.59 10.88 3.61
C GLU A 110 33.91 12.34 3.26
N GLY A 111 33.10 12.93 2.38
CA GLY A 111 33.31 14.31 1.95
C GLY A 111 33.13 15.30 3.12
N SER A 112 33.74 16.48 3.03
CA SER A 112 33.67 17.53 4.07
C SER A 112 32.26 17.98 4.46
N TRP A 113 31.26 17.66 3.63
CA TRP A 113 29.85 17.87 3.93
C TRP A 113 29.38 17.09 5.17
N ILE A 114 29.98 15.94 5.50
CA ILE A 114 29.62 15.18 6.69
C ILE A 114 29.97 15.94 7.97
N GLU A 115 31.11 16.65 7.98
CA GLU A 115 31.53 17.49 9.10
C GLU A 115 30.59 18.68 9.27
N VAL A 116 30.16 19.28 8.15
CA VAL A 116 29.18 20.37 8.13
C VAL A 116 27.84 19.90 8.72
N VAL A 117 27.33 18.75 8.27
CA VAL A 117 26.07 18.18 8.76
C VAL A 117 26.18 17.76 10.22
N THR A 118 27.31 17.17 10.64
CA THR A 118 27.56 16.78 12.02
C THR A 118 27.65 18.00 12.93
N THR A 119 28.31 19.07 12.49
CA THR A 119 28.41 20.33 13.26
C THR A 119 27.06 21.03 13.38
N GLN A 120 26.27 21.07 12.30
CA GLN A 120 24.90 21.59 12.34
C GLN A 120 24.00 20.75 13.26
N GLY A 121 24.16 19.42 13.20
CA GLY A 121 23.42 18.45 14.00
C GLY A 121 23.88 18.33 15.46
N ALA A 122 25.07 18.83 15.83
CA ALA A 122 25.61 18.72 17.19
C ALA A 122 24.75 19.45 18.25
N SER A 123 23.98 20.44 17.80
CA SER A 123 23.01 21.16 18.64
C SER A 123 21.69 20.39 18.85
N VAL A 124 21.45 19.33 18.09
CA VAL A 124 20.23 18.53 18.13
C VAL A 124 20.41 17.43 19.17
N THR A 125 19.55 17.41 20.17
CA THR A 125 19.52 16.34 21.17
C THR A 125 19.30 14.99 20.46
N PRO A 126 20.12 13.96 20.73
CA PRO A 126 19.90 12.64 20.16
C PRO A 126 18.52 12.13 20.55
N MET A 127 17.82 11.52 19.59
CA MET A 127 16.51 10.93 19.86
C MET A 127 16.66 9.82 20.89
N ASN A 128 15.85 9.88 21.96
CA ASN A 128 15.81 8.82 22.96
C ASN A 128 15.47 7.47 22.29
N PRO A 129 15.98 6.36 22.82
CA PRO A 129 15.58 5.04 22.33
C PRO A 129 14.05 4.90 22.44
N ILE A 130 13.41 4.65 21.29
CA ILE A 130 11.96 4.43 21.20
C ILE A 130 11.75 2.92 21.26
N THR A 131 11.10 2.45 22.34
CA THR A 131 10.60 1.08 22.42
C THR A 131 9.16 1.07 21.97
N ILE A 132 8.87 0.41 20.84
CA ILE A 132 7.49 0.24 20.35
C ILE A 132 6.88 -0.96 21.07
N THR A 133 5.77 -0.76 21.76
CA THR A 133 5.05 -1.87 22.40
C THR A 133 3.89 -2.39 21.53
N PRO A 134 3.38 -3.61 21.77
CA PRO A 134 2.19 -4.11 21.07
C PRO A 134 0.98 -3.19 21.22
N GLU A 135 0.86 -2.50 22.37
CA GLU A 135 -0.21 -1.54 22.65
C GLU A 135 -0.10 -0.30 21.75
N ASP A 136 1.12 0.18 21.48
CA ASP A 136 1.36 1.29 20.56
C ASP A 136 0.91 0.93 19.14
N VAL A 137 1.24 -0.29 18.70
CA VAL A 137 0.80 -0.81 17.39
C VAL A 137 -0.71 -0.94 17.35
N ALA A 138 -1.34 -1.50 18.39
CA ALA A 138 -2.79 -1.65 18.46
C ALA A 138 -3.50 -0.29 18.42
N GLU A 139 -2.98 0.71 19.15
CA GLU A 139 -3.52 2.07 19.17
C GLU A 139 -3.34 2.78 17.83
N ALA A 140 -2.18 2.62 17.18
CA ALA A 140 -1.92 3.15 15.84
C ALA A 140 -2.89 2.55 14.81
N VAL A 141 -3.05 1.22 14.82
CA VAL A 141 -4.00 0.52 13.94
C VAL A 141 -5.42 0.99 14.22
N ARG A 142 -5.81 1.15 15.49
CA ARG A 142 -7.15 1.64 15.88
C ARG A 142 -7.43 3.04 15.37
N ARG A 143 -6.45 3.96 15.45
CA ARG A 143 -6.56 5.35 14.96
C ARG A 143 -6.56 5.45 13.44
N ALA A 144 -5.98 4.48 12.73
CA ALA A 144 -5.91 4.50 11.28
C ALA A 144 -7.32 4.55 10.66
N PRO A 145 -7.60 5.45 9.69
CA PRO A 145 -8.90 5.49 9.04
C PRO A 145 -9.15 4.19 8.27
N ASN A 146 -10.30 3.56 8.52
CA ASN A 146 -10.67 2.24 7.95
C ASN A 146 -10.50 2.17 6.43
N TRP A 147 -10.73 3.29 5.76
CA TRP A 147 -10.89 3.39 4.31
C TRP A 147 -9.78 4.23 3.65
N LYS A 148 -8.56 4.16 4.19
CA LYS A 148 -7.38 4.72 3.51
C LYS A 148 -6.95 3.78 2.38
N ARG A 149 -6.38 4.33 1.30
CA ARG A 149 -5.85 3.55 0.18
C ARG A 149 -4.91 2.45 0.70
N PRO A 150 -5.08 1.20 0.25
CA PRO A 150 -4.22 0.11 0.66
C PRO A 150 -2.82 0.24 0.02
N GLY A 151 -1.80 -0.32 0.68
CA GLY A 151 -0.43 -0.32 0.19
C GLY A 151 -0.20 -1.33 -0.94
N LEU A 152 1.07 -1.65 -1.22
CA LEU A 152 1.43 -2.69 -2.19
C LEU A 152 0.81 -4.06 -1.85
N ASP A 153 0.59 -4.32 -0.57
CA ASP A 153 -0.06 -5.50 0.00
C ASP A 153 -1.57 -5.58 -0.29
N ARG A 154 -2.17 -4.49 -0.80
CA ARG A 154 -3.60 -4.35 -1.09
C ARG A 154 -4.50 -4.54 0.15
N LEU A 155 -3.94 -4.47 1.36
CA LEU A 155 -4.68 -4.63 2.60
C LEU A 155 -5.18 -3.26 3.10
N ASN A 156 -6.48 -3.17 3.38
CA ASN A 156 -7.06 -1.96 3.99
C ASN A 156 -6.93 -2.01 5.52
N HIS A 157 -6.82 -0.85 6.18
CA HIS A 157 -6.79 -0.76 7.64
C HIS A 157 -8.02 -1.38 8.32
N TYR A 158 -9.18 -1.39 7.64
CA TYR A 158 -10.36 -2.10 8.12
C TYR A 158 -10.08 -3.57 8.46
N TRP A 159 -9.37 -4.28 7.59
CA TRP A 159 -8.99 -5.67 7.81
C TRP A 159 -7.88 -5.80 8.84
N LEU A 160 -6.91 -4.89 8.81
CA LEU A 160 -5.82 -4.85 9.79
C LEU A 160 -6.35 -4.72 11.23
N LYS A 161 -7.44 -3.95 11.44
CA LYS A 161 -8.13 -3.85 12.73
C LYS A 161 -8.78 -5.17 13.19
N GLY A 162 -9.16 -6.03 12.26
CA GLY A 162 -9.76 -7.34 12.54
C GLY A 162 -8.74 -8.44 12.82
N PHE A 163 -7.46 -8.23 12.48
CA PHE A 163 -6.39 -9.21 12.63
C PHE A 163 -5.51 -8.88 13.85
N VAL A 164 -6.05 -9.07 15.04
CA VAL A 164 -5.33 -8.81 16.31
C VAL A 164 -4.03 -9.63 16.40
N GLU A 165 -4.06 -10.88 15.94
CA GLU A 165 -2.87 -11.76 15.89
C GLU A 165 -1.75 -11.22 14.97
N CYS A 166 -2.11 -10.45 13.93
CA CYS A 166 -1.11 -9.82 13.07
C CYS A 166 -0.39 -8.64 13.74
N HIS A 167 -0.98 -8.02 14.77
CA HIS A 167 -0.35 -6.89 15.49
C HIS A 167 0.89 -7.38 16.24
N ALA A 168 0.84 -8.58 16.82
CA ALA A 168 1.98 -9.19 17.49
C ALA A 168 3.13 -9.54 16.53
N VAL A 169 2.82 -9.98 15.31
CA VAL A 169 3.83 -10.29 14.28
C VAL A 169 4.49 -9.01 13.77
N HIS A 170 3.74 -7.93 13.58
CA HIS A 170 4.28 -6.65 13.13
C HIS A 170 5.23 -6.04 14.16
N ASN A 171 4.94 -6.21 15.46
CA ASN A 171 5.81 -5.74 16.53
C ASN A 171 7.20 -6.39 16.54
N ARG A 172 7.33 -7.63 16.04
CA ARG A 172 8.64 -8.32 15.99
C ARG A 172 9.59 -7.79 14.91
N GLN A 173 9.10 -6.94 14.01
CA GLN A 173 9.89 -6.38 12.90
C GLN A 173 10.64 -5.10 13.28
N PHE A 174 10.41 -4.60 14.49
CA PHE A 174 11.02 -3.40 15.07
C PHE A 174 11.71 -3.75 16.38
#